data_AF-X0WFT2-F1
#
_entry.id   AF-X0WFT2-F1
#
_cell.length_a   1.000
_cell.length_b   1.000
_cell.length_c   1.000
_cell.angle_alpha   90.00
_cell.angle_beta   90.00
_cell.angle_gamma   90.00
#
_symmetry.space_group_name_H-M   'P 1'
#
loop_
_entity.id
_entity.type
_entity.pdbx_description
1 polymer ?
#
loop_
_entity_poly.entity_id
_entity_poly.type
_entity_poly.pdbx_seq_one_letter_code
_entity_poly.pdbx_strand_id
1 'polypeptide(L)'
;GVATMIVVNAVMAGFTHEMEGRMHDVLSDISFQSRSADGFSQPEAHLEQIRRVAGEYIAGMTPTVNTPALLSFELRGENINRPVHLIGIDEATYGDVGDFGKYLQHPENRRQLSFQLRAGGYDERDHQAFAKAPARPEMKHAGWSYRRHKSSLARPLPKPVADVANGDPFNSPSASGVDEGAFDPAKEQHTGLVLGIALATYPVKDGKQQFFLLPGDDVRLVFPGVGIPGVDSNKLGERASFTVVDFYESKMSEYDSTFVFVPLQELQRLR
;
A
#
# COMPACT_ATOMS: atom_id res chain seq x y z
N GLY A 1 34.08 -1.96 -32.84
CA GLY A 1 32.94 -1.17 -33.33
C GLY A 1 31.68 -2.00 -33.42
N VAL A 2 31.63 -2.96 -34.34
CA VAL A 2 30.42 -3.75 -34.63
C VAL A 2 29.96 -4.63 -33.47
N ALA A 3 30.88 -5.33 -32.79
CA ALA A 3 30.53 -6.15 -31.61
C ALA A 3 29.91 -5.32 -30.47
N THR A 4 30.43 -4.11 -30.24
CA THR A 4 29.89 -3.17 -29.24
C THR A 4 28.50 -2.68 -29.63
N MET A 5 28.23 -2.43 -30.92
CA MET A 5 26.89 -2.07 -31.39
C MET A 5 25.89 -3.24 -31.31
N ILE A 6 26.32 -4.48 -31.54
CA ILE A 6 25.46 -5.67 -31.37
C ILE A 6 25.05 -5.83 -29.91
N VAL A 7 25.99 -5.68 -28.96
CA VAL A 7 25.70 -5.78 -27.53
C VAL A 7 24.77 -4.66 -27.08
N VAL A 8 25.03 -3.40 -27.49
CA VAL A 8 24.17 -2.27 -27.12
C VAL A 8 22.76 -2.44 -27.69
N ASN A 9 22.63 -2.79 -28.97
CA ASN A 9 21.31 -2.97 -29.57
C ASN A 9 20.56 -4.17 -28.96
N ALA A 10 21.25 -5.27 -28.64
CA ALA A 10 20.63 -6.43 -27.98
C ALA A 10 20.16 -6.10 -26.56
N VAL A 11 20.96 -5.36 -25.78
CA VAL A 11 20.59 -4.91 -24.42
C VAL A 11 19.44 -3.91 -24.48
N MET A 12 19.46 -2.95 -25.41
CA MET A 12 18.39 -1.97 -25.58
C MET A 12 17.08 -2.63 -26.03
N ALA A 13 17.13 -3.56 -26.99
CA ALA A 13 15.94 -4.29 -27.44
C ALA A 13 15.35 -5.18 -26.34
N GLY A 14 16.21 -5.87 -25.57
CA GLY A 14 15.77 -6.65 -24.41
C GLY A 14 15.14 -5.75 -23.33
N PHE A 15 15.72 -4.58 -23.08
CA PHE A 15 15.18 -3.61 -22.12
C PHE A 15 13.82 -3.07 -22.55
N THR A 16 13.65 -2.69 -23.83
CA THR A 16 12.35 -2.24 -24.35
C THR A 16 11.28 -3.31 -24.20
N HIS A 17 11.58 -4.58 -24.50
CA HIS A 17 10.62 -5.66 -24.37
C HIS A 17 10.23 -5.94 -22.91
N GLU A 18 11.20 -5.94 -22.00
CA GLU A 18 10.95 -6.07 -20.56
C GLU A 18 10.18 -4.88 -19.98
N MET A 19 10.49 -3.66 -20.42
CA MET A 19 9.75 -2.47 -20.02
C MET A 19 8.32 -2.51 -20.54
N GLU A 20 8.13 -2.81 -21.83
CA GLU A 20 6.80 -2.87 -22.45
C GLU A 20 5.90 -3.92 -21.77
N GLY A 21 6.40 -5.14 -21.57
CA GLY A 21 5.66 -6.19 -20.88
C GLY A 21 5.24 -5.77 -19.48
N ARG A 22 6.18 -5.24 -18.69
CA ARG A 22 5.89 -4.82 -17.32
C ARG A 22 5.04 -3.53 -17.24
N MET A 23 5.01 -2.67 -18.26
CA MET A 23 4.12 -1.48 -18.26
C MET A 23 2.67 -1.93 -18.43
N HIS A 24 2.42 -2.79 -19.42
CA HIS A 24 1.08 -3.31 -19.73
C HIS A 24 0.53 -4.18 -18.58
N ASP A 25 1.39 -4.94 -17.92
CA ASP A 25 1.03 -5.79 -16.78
C ASP A 25 0.48 -5.06 -15.56
N VAL A 26 0.76 -3.75 -15.42
CA VAL A 26 0.54 -3.01 -14.16
C VAL A 26 -0.64 -2.06 -14.23
N LEU A 27 -0.85 -1.42 -15.38
CA LEU A 27 -1.83 -0.34 -15.51
C LEU A 27 -3.05 -0.70 -16.36
N SER A 28 -3.12 -1.91 -16.93
CA SER A 28 -4.08 -2.38 -17.95
C SER A 28 -3.76 -1.96 -19.38
N ASP A 29 -4.13 -2.82 -20.35
CA ASP A 29 -4.02 -2.55 -21.78
C ASP A 29 -4.95 -1.43 -22.24
N ILE A 30 -6.17 -1.39 -21.70
CA ILE A 30 -7.21 -0.43 -22.07
C ILE A 30 -7.93 0.06 -20.80
N SER A 31 -7.87 1.37 -20.55
CA SER A 31 -8.62 2.01 -19.46
C SER A 31 -9.79 2.84 -20.01
N PHE A 32 -10.99 2.62 -19.47
CA PHE A 32 -12.12 3.52 -19.67
C PHE A 32 -12.20 4.49 -18.49
N GLN A 33 -12.12 5.79 -18.76
CA GLN A 33 -12.13 6.83 -17.73
C GLN A 33 -13.31 7.78 -17.93
N SER A 34 -13.91 8.21 -16.83
CA SER A 34 -14.93 9.25 -16.85
C SER A 34 -14.28 10.59 -17.12
N ARG A 35 -14.99 11.46 -17.84
CA ARG A 35 -14.59 12.85 -18.03
C ARG A 35 -14.85 13.70 -16.79
N SER A 36 -15.76 13.26 -15.91
CA SER A 36 -16.04 13.95 -14.66
C SER A 36 -15.09 13.50 -13.57
N ALA A 37 -14.80 14.41 -12.64
CA ALA A 37 -14.14 14.06 -11.39
C ALA A 37 -14.98 13.03 -10.60
N ASP A 38 -16.30 12.99 -10.75
CA ASP A 38 -17.16 12.08 -9.96
C ASP A 38 -16.92 10.59 -10.29
N GLY A 39 -16.33 10.28 -11.45
CA GLY A 39 -16.13 8.90 -11.90
C GLY A 39 -17.35 8.36 -12.67
N PHE A 40 -17.49 7.03 -12.70
CA PHE A 40 -18.67 6.36 -13.24
C PHE A 40 -19.61 5.98 -12.10
N SER A 41 -20.91 6.23 -12.27
CA SER A 41 -21.94 5.63 -11.41
C SER A 41 -22.24 4.21 -11.89
N GLN A 42 -22.55 3.30 -10.96
CA GLN A 42 -22.94 1.91 -11.28
C GLN A 42 -21.92 1.18 -12.18
N PRO A 43 -20.69 0.92 -11.69
CA PRO A 43 -19.64 0.30 -12.49
C PRO A 43 -20.07 -1.05 -13.10
N GLU A 44 -20.91 -1.82 -12.42
CA GLU A 44 -21.40 -3.13 -12.87
C GLU A 44 -22.18 -3.03 -14.19
N ALA A 45 -23.05 -2.04 -14.33
CA ALA A 45 -23.84 -1.84 -15.55
C ALA A 45 -22.94 -1.52 -16.76
N HIS A 46 -21.88 -0.73 -16.53
CA HIS A 46 -20.89 -0.42 -17.56
C HIS A 46 -20.06 -1.65 -17.94
N LEU A 47 -19.64 -2.46 -16.98
CA LEU A 47 -18.92 -3.72 -17.23
C LEU A 47 -19.78 -4.70 -18.05
N GLU A 48 -21.07 -4.83 -17.75
CA GLU A 48 -21.99 -5.64 -18.54
C GLU A 48 -22.17 -5.14 -19.97
N GLN A 49 -22.21 -3.81 -20.17
CA GLN A 49 -22.32 -3.23 -21.50
C GLN A 49 -21.05 -3.51 -22.32
N ILE A 50 -19.87 -3.35 -21.71
CA ILE A 50 -18.59 -3.66 -22.35
C ILE A 50 -18.53 -5.15 -22.71
N ARG A 51 -18.93 -6.03 -21.78
CA ARG A 51 -18.97 -7.48 -22.00
C ARG A 51 -19.93 -7.87 -23.13
N ARG A 52 -21.04 -7.17 -23.30
CA ARG A 52 -21.99 -7.40 -24.42
C ARG A 52 -21.39 -7.08 -25.78
N VAL A 53 -20.49 -6.10 -25.88
CA VAL A 53 -19.92 -5.65 -27.16
C VAL A 53 -18.65 -6.41 -27.52
N ALA A 54 -17.76 -6.62 -26.55
CA ALA A 54 -16.41 -7.14 -26.80
C ALA A 54 -16.00 -8.28 -25.85
N GLY A 55 -16.95 -8.91 -25.16
CA GLY A 55 -16.66 -9.94 -24.15
C GLY A 55 -15.83 -11.11 -24.66
N GLU A 56 -15.87 -11.43 -25.96
CA GLU A 56 -15.04 -12.47 -26.57
C GLU A 56 -13.54 -12.12 -26.64
N TYR A 57 -13.19 -10.84 -26.61
CA TYR A 57 -11.80 -10.35 -26.64
C TYR A 57 -11.26 -9.97 -25.26
N ILE A 58 -12.08 -10.07 -24.20
CA ILE A 58 -11.72 -9.58 -22.87
C ILE A 58 -11.34 -10.76 -21.97
N ALA A 59 -10.06 -10.83 -21.61
CA ALA A 59 -9.54 -11.81 -20.64
C ALA A 59 -10.02 -11.50 -19.21
N GLY A 60 -10.01 -10.22 -18.81
CA GLY A 60 -10.42 -9.77 -17.49
C GLY A 60 -10.88 -8.31 -17.52
N MET A 61 -11.72 -7.92 -16.56
CA MET A 61 -12.16 -6.54 -16.37
C MET A 61 -12.37 -6.24 -14.89
N THR A 62 -11.95 -5.06 -14.45
CA THR A 62 -12.06 -4.61 -13.04
C THR A 62 -12.40 -3.13 -13.00
N PRO A 63 -13.27 -2.68 -12.08
CA PRO A 63 -13.40 -1.27 -11.78
C PRO A 63 -12.17 -0.81 -10.96
N THR A 64 -11.72 0.42 -11.22
CA THR A 64 -10.60 1.03 -10.47
C THR A 64 -10.86 2.51 -10.26
N VAL A 65 -10.33 3.06 -9.16
CA VAL A 65 -10.31 4.51 -8.91
C VAL A 65 -8.85 4.96 -8.81
N ASN A 66 -8.43 5.91 -9.62
CA ASN A 66 -7.10 6.51 -9.55
C ASN A 66 -7.22 7.94 -9.01
N THR A 67 -6.47 8.26 -7.96
CA THR A 67 -6.48 9.61 -7.37
C THR A 67 -5.07 9.95 -6.86
N PRO A 68 -4.56 11.16 -7.13
CA PRO A 68 -3.30 11.60 -6.53
C PRO A 68 -3.47 11.77 -5.01
N ALA A 69 -2.48 11.35 -4.23
CA ALA A 69 -2.52 11.44 -2.78
C ALA A 69 -1.14 11.82 -2.20
N LEU A 70 -1.12 12.21 -0.93
CA LEU A 70 0.09 12.39 -0.13
C LEU A 70 0.14 11.31 0.94
N LEU A 71 1.16 10.47 0.88
CA LEU A 71 1.52 9.51 1.92
C LEU A 71 2.31 10.24 3.01
N SER A 72 1.87 10.11 4.26
CA SER A 72 2.47 10.71 5.45
C SER A 72 2.75 9.62 6.49
N PHE A 73 4.00 9.51 6.93
CA PHE A 73 4.42 8.55 7.95
C PHE A 73 5.49 9.16 8.85
N GLU A 74 5.59 8.67 10.08
CA GLU A 74 6.57 9.14 11.05
C GLU A 74 7.86 8.32 10.98
N LEU A 75 8.99 9.00 10.81
CA LEU A 75 10.32 8.40 10.86
C LEU A 75 11.18 9.19 11.85
N ARG A 76 11.62 8.53 12.93
CA ARG A 76 12.49 9.13 13.97
C ARG A 76 11.94 10.42 14.60
N GLY A 77 10.62 10.53 14.74
CA GLY A 77 9.96 11.72 15.32
C GLY A 77 9.66 12.83 14.31
N GLU A 78 10.05 12.67 13.03
CA GLU A 78 9.72 13.60 11.96
C GLU A 78 8.66 13.00 11.04
N ASN A 79 7.71 13.83 10.60
CA ASN A 79 6.69 13.40 9.64
C ASN A 79 7.22 13.59 8.21
N ILE A 80 7.35 12.49 7.47
CA ILE A 80 7.78 12.47 6.08
C ILE A 80 6.56 12.38 5.18
N ASN A 81 6.47 13.29 4.22
CA ASN A 81 5.40 13.31 3.22
C ASN A 81 5.96 12.96 1.83
N ARG A 82 5.27 12.07 1.11
CA ARG A 82 5.60 11.65 -0.26
C ARG A 82 4.37 11.73 -1.16
N PRO A 83 4.45 12.37 -2.34
CA PRO A 83 3.38 12.28 -3.33
C PRO A 83 3.30 10.85 -3.87
N VAL A 84 2.09 10.33 -3.97
CA VAL A 84 1.80 8.97 -4.43
C VAL A 84 0.58 8.97 -5.35
N HIS A 85 0.48 7.94 -6.19
CA HIS A 85 -0.72 7.61 -6.93
C HIS A 85 -1.49 6.54 -6.17
N LEU A 86 -2.66 6.92 -5.67
CA LEU A 86 -3.56 6.04 -4.93
C LEU A 86 -4.50 5.34 -5.91
N ILE A 87 -4.47 4.02 -5.91
CA ILE A 87 -5.26 3.17 -6.80
C ILE A 87 -6.19 2.30 -5.95
N GLY A 88 -7.49 2.56 -6.04
CA GLY A 88 -8.54 1.71 -5.49
C GLY A 88 -8.77 0.51 -6.40
N ILE A 89 -8.55 -0.68 -5.88
CA ILE A 89 -8.67 -1.95 -6.62
C ILE A 89 -9.61 -2.92 -5.91
N ASP A 90 -10.24 -3.79 -6.68
CA ASP A 90 -11.03 -4.89 -6.15
C ASP A 90 -10.15 -6.12 -5.92
N GLU A 91 -10.24 -6.72 -4.73
CA GLU A 91 -9.43 -7.87 -4.33
C GLU A 91 -9.69 -9.09 -5.22
N ALA A 92 -10.92 -9.25 -5.71
CA ALA A 92 -11.35 -10.43 -6.46
C ALA A 92 -10.95 -10.37 -7.93
N THR A 93 -11.08 -9.20 -8.57
CA THR A 93 -11.02 -9.08 -10.04
C THR A 93 -9.75 -8.43 -10.56
N TYR A 94 -9.01 -7.67 -9.74
CA TYR A 94 -7.84 -6.92 -10.23
C TYR A 94 -6.69 -7.83 -10.67
N GLY A 95 -6.56 -9.01 -10.06
CA GLY A 95 -5.54 -10.01 -10.44
C GLY A 95 -5.75 -10.62 -11.84
N ASP A 96 -6.95 -10.50 -12.42
CA ASP A 96 -7.26 -11.05 -13.74
C ASP A 96 -6.96 -10.06 -14.88
N VAL A 97 -6.80 -8.77 -14.56
CA VAL A 97 -6.63 -7.67 -15.56
C VAL A 97 -5.16 -7.38 -15.85
N GLY A 98 -4.26 -7.85 -14.99
CA GLY A 98 -2.83 -7.71 -15.18
C GLY A 98 -2.09 -8.56 -14.17
N ASP A 99 -0.78 -8.60 -14.32
CA ASP A 99 0.05 -9.46 -13.49
C ASP A 99 0.39 -8.86 -12.12
N PHE A 100 -0.45 -7.97 -11.59
CA PHE A 100 -0.27 -7.33 -10.28
C PHE A 100 0.10 -8.34 -9.18
N GLY A 101 -0.60 -9.48 -9.15
CA GLY A 101 -0.36 -10.54 -8.16
C GLY A 101 1.08 -11.06 -8.17
N LYS A 102 1.74 -11.14 -9.33
CA LYS A 102 3.11 -11.68 -9.43
C LYS A 102 4.16 -10.80 -8.76
N TYR A 103 3.85 -9.52 -8.57
CA TYR A 103 4.75 -8.51 -8.02
C TYR A 103 4.62 -8.31 -6.50
N LEU A 104 3.68 -9.01 -5.84
CA LEU A 104 3.51 -8.94 -4.39
C LEU A 104 4.60 -9.72 -3.64
N GLN A 105 4.94 -9.30 -2.42
CA GLN A 105 5.97 -9.98 -1.61
C GLN A 105 5.43 -11.20 -0.85
N HIS A 106 4.16 -11.21 -0.44
CA HIS A 106 3.62 -12.34 0.29
C HIS A 106 3.12 -13.46 -0.65
N PRO A 107 3.60 -14.72 -0.53
CA PRO A 107 3.25 -15.81 -1.45
C PRO A 107 1.75 -16.09 -1.56
N GLU A 108 0.99 -15.95 -0.46
CA GLU A 108 -0.47 -16.13 -0.51
C GLU A 108 -1.17 -14.99 -1.25
N ASN A 109 -0.67 -13.75 -1.12
CA ASN A 109 -1.26 -12.60 -1.79
C ASN A 109 -1.03 -12.64 -3.29
N ARG A 110 0.04 -13.33 -3.75
CA ARG A 110 0.26 -13.59 -5.19
C ARG A 110 -0.81 -14.47 -5.82
N ARG A 111 -1.41 -15.37 -5.04
CA ARG A 111 -2.48 -16.25 -5.51
C ARG A 111 -3.82 -15.54 -5.47
N GLN A 112 -4.10 -14.88 -4.35
CA GLN A 112 -5.31 -14.12 -4.13
C GLN A 112 -4.97 -12.94 -3.22
N LEU A 113 -5.12 -11.72 -3.74
CA LEU A 113 -4.89 -10.51 -2.95
C LEU A 113 -5.82 -10.51 -1.74
N SER A 114 -5.28 -10.10 -0.59
CA SER A 114 -6.06 -9.76 0.58
C SER A 114 -5.49 -8.50 1.22
N PHE A 115 -6.37 -7.55 1.56
CA PHE A 115 -6.00 -6.37 2.35
C PHE A 115 -5.94 -6.66 3.87
N GLN A 116 -5.78 -7.92 4.27
CA GLN A 116 -5.54 -8.31 5.66
C GLN A 116 -4.05 -8.56 5.91
N LEU A 117 -3.54 -8.03 7.02
CA LEU A 117 -2.16 -8.22 7.43
C LEU A 117 -1.91 -9.70 7.70
N ARG A 118 -0.86 -10.24 7.08
CA ARG A 118 -0.47 -11.63 7.26
C ARG A 118 0.35 -11.78 8.54
N ALA A 119 0.36 -13.00 9.10
CA ALA A 119 1.08 -13.25 10.36
C ALA A 119 2.60 -13.07 10.21
N GLY A 120 3.13 -13.45 9.04
CA GLY A 120 4.52 -13.40 8.63
C GLY A 120 4.68 -14.18 7.32
N GLY A 121 5.92 -14.56 6.96
CA GLY A 121 6.16 -15.36 5.75
C GLY A 121 6.36 -14.54 4.47
N TYR A 122 6.70 -13.26 4.62
CA TYR A 122 7.11 -12.42 3.51
C TYR A 122 8.48 -12.85 2.98
N ASP A 123 8.70 -12.63 1.69
CA ASP A 123 9.93 -13.04 1.04
C ASP A 123 11.15 -12.27 1.57
N GLU A 124 12.12 -12.99 2.11
CA GLU A 124 13.40 -12.44 2.59
C GLU A 124 14.34 -12.08 1.42
N ARG A 125 14.01 -12.47 0.20
CA ARG A 125 14.77 -12.19 -1.01
C ARG A 125 13.80 -11.90 -2.12
N ASP A 126 14.20 -11.02 -3.01
CA ASP A 126 13.45 -10.78 -4.24
C ASP A 126 13.26 -12.08 -5.04
N HIS A 127 12.01 -12.50 -5.18
CA HIS A 127 11.61 -13.71 -5.89
C HIS A 127 11.70 -13.57 -7.42
N GLN A 128 11.84 -12.33 -7.92
CA GLN A 128 11.96 -12.03 -9.35
C GLN A 128 13.41 -11.89 -9.80
N ALA A 129 14.38 -11.87 -8.88
CA ALA A 129 15.79 -11.77 -9.24
C ALA A 129 16.30 -13.06 -9.89
N PHE A 130 16.83 -12.94 -11.11
CA PHE A 130 17.55 -14.03 -11.78
C PHE A 130 18.86 -14.43 -11.09
N ALA A 131 19.46 -13.51 -10.31
CA ALA A 131 20.68 -13.72 -9.53
C ALA A 131 20.38 -13.75 -8.03
N LYS A 132 21.35 -14.16 -7.19
CA LYS A 132 21.21 -14.10 -5.72
C LYS A 132 21.00 -12.66 -5.26
N ALA A 133 19.75 -12.27 -5.06
CA ALA A 133 19.40 -10.97 -4.51
C ALA A 133 19.93 -10.81 -3.08
N PRO A 134 20.27 -9.58 -2.65
CA PRO A 134 20.59 -9.30 -1.25
C PRO A 134 19.46 -9.77 -0.34
N ALA A 135 19.83 -10.40 0.79
CA ALA A 135 18.85 -10.79 1.79
C ALA A 135 18.29 -9.56 2.53
N ARG A 136 16.99 -9.60 2.80
CA ARG A 136 16.19 -8.61 3.53
C ARG A 136 15.77 -9.21 4.88
N PRO A 137 16.65 -9.23 5.89
CA PRO A 137 16.38 -9.90 7.17
C PRO A 137 15.20 -9.27 7.94
N GLU A 138 14.90 -8.00 7.69
CA GLU A 138 13.78 -7.27 8.30
C GLU A 138 12.42 -7.87 7.89
N MET A 139 12.29 -8.36 6.65
CA MET A 139 11.06 -8.96 6.12
C MET A 139 10.67 -10.27 6.82
N LYS A 140 11.64 -10.99 7.41
CA LYS A 140 11.39 -12.24 8.15
C LYS A 140 10.38 -12.06 9.29
N HIS A 141 10.41 -10.90 9.95
CA HIS A 141 9.57 -10.63 11.11
C HIS A 141 8.34 -9.78 10.78
N ALA A 142 8.23 -9.29 9.54
CA ALA A 142 7.11 -8.47 9.06
C ALA A 142 5.76 -9.16 9.27
N GLY A 143 4.70 -8.37 9.37
CA GLY A 143 3.35 -8.85 9.65
C GLY A 143 2.92 -8.65 11.10
N TRP A 144 1.99 -9.48 11.57
CA TRP A 144 1.48 -9.41 12.94
C TRP A 144 2.55 -9.64 14.01
N SER A 145 3.61 -10.40 13.73
CA SER A 145 4.73 -10.55 14.67
C SER A 145 5.43 -9.22 14.92
N TYR A 146 5.76 -8.49 13.85
CA TYR A 146 6.38 -7.17 13.94
C TYR A 146 5.46 -6.16 14.61
N ARG A 147 4.20 -6.06 14.18
CA ARG A 147 3.22 -5.12 14.73
C ARG A 147 3.01 -5.30 16.25
N ARG A 148 2.85 -6.56 16.70
CA ARG A 148 2.73 -6.89 18.13
C ARG A 148 4.00 -6.55 18.91
N HIS A 149 5.17 -6.87 18.35
CA HIS A 149 6.44 -6.55 18.99
C HIS A 149 6.62 -5.03 19.13
N LYS A 150 6.36 -4.25 18.08
CA LYS A 150 6.40 -2.79 18.09
C LYS A 150 5.44 -2.19 19.11
N SER A 151 4.19 -2.66 19.16
CA SER A 151 3.20 -2.22 20.16
C SER A 151 3.64 -2.52 21.59
N SER A 152 4.25 -3.68 21.83
CA SER A 152 4.77 -4.04 23.16
C SER A 152 5.90 -3.12 23.65
N LEU A 153 6.73 -2.62 22.73
CA LEU A 153 7.83 -1.68 23.02
C LEU A 153 7.34 -0.25 23.19
N ALA A 154 6.32 0.15 22.43
CA ALA A 154 5.72 1.49 22.48
C ALA A 154 4.86 1.69 23.74
N ARG A 155 4.35 0.61 24.33
CA ARG A 155 3.58 0.68 25.57
C ARG A 155 4.48 1.27 26.68
N PRO A 156 4.12 2.44 27.24
CA PRO A 156 4.92 3.02 28.31
C PRO A 156 5.03 2.00 29.44
N LEU A 157 6.27 1.79 29.91
CA LEU A 157 6.51 0.93 31.07
C LEU A 157 5.56 1.38 32.19
N PRO A 158 4.88 0.45 32.88
CA PRO A 158 4.09 0.84 34.03
C PRO A 158 5.02 1.60 34.96
N LYS A 159 4.72 2.88 35.19
CA LYS A 159 5.49 3.68 36.16
C LYS A 159 5.50 2.86 37.45
N PRO A 160 6.67 2.61 38.07
CA PRO A 160 6.69 1.93 39.35
C PRO A 160 5.73 2.71 40.24
N VAL A 161 4.72 1.99 40.77
CA VAL A 161 3.78 2.54 41.74
C VAL A 161 4.64 3.04 42.90
N ALA A 162 4.92 4.35 42.91
CA ALA A 162 5.50 4.98 44.07
C ALA A 162 4.50 4.72 45.20
N ASP A 163 4.97 4.05 46.25
CA ASP A 163 4.19 3.80 47.46
C ASP A 163 3.44 5.07 47.83
N VAL A 164 2.11 5.01 47.77
CA VAL A 164 1.22 6.14 48.04
C VAL A 164 1.14 6.31 49.56
N ALA A 165 2.27 6.63 50.18
CA ALA A 165 2.33 7.19 51.52
C ALA A 165 2.40 8.71 51.33
N ASN A 166 1.30 9.39 51.65
CA ASN A 166 1.05 10.84 51.54
C ASN A 166 0.59 11.37 50.17
N GLY A 167 -0.74 11.42 49.95
CA GLY A 167 -1.36 12.14 48.84
C GLY A 167 -2.88 12.29 49.01
N ASP A 168 -3.33 13.54 49.05
CA ASP A 168 -4.68 14.08 49.30
C ASP A 168 -5.86 13.33 48.61
N PRO A 169 -6.91 12.87 49.33
CA PRO A 169 -8.04 12.11 48.76
C PRO A 169 -8.95 12.91 47.80
N PHE A 170 -8.76 14.23 47.69
CA PHE A 170 -9.53 15.11 46.81
C PHE A 170 -8.83 15.43 45.47
N ASN A 171 -7.58 15.04 45.28
CA ASN A 171 -6.86 15.20 44.02
C ASN A 171 -6.76 13.86 43.25
N SER A 172 -7.85 13.11 43.26
CA SER A 172 -8.02 12.02 42.30
C SER A 172 -8.30 12.69 40.95
N PRO A 173 -7.40 12.65 39.95
CA PRO A 173 -7.86 12.89 38.59
C PRO A 173 -8.93 11.82 38.38
N SER A 174 -10.17 12.27 38.22
CA SER A 174 -11.24 11.37 37.86
C SER A 174 -10.73 10.56 36.68
N ALA A 175 -10.56 9.25 36.88
CA ALA A 175 -10.34 8.28 35.82
C ALA A 175 -11.64 8.23 35.01
N SER A 176 -11.90 9.33 34.31
CA SER A 176 -13.01 9.57 33.43
C SER A 176 -12.52 9.11 32.07
N GLY A 177 -12.97 7.93 31.67
CA GLY A 177 -12.67 7.35 30.36
C GLY A 177 -11.87 6.06 30.48
N VAL A 178 -12.55 4.98 30.88
CA VAL A 178 -12.25 3.71 30.23
C VAL A 178 -12.69 3.93 28.78
N ASP A 179 -11.75 4.18 27.86
CA ASP A 179 -12.03 4.21 26.43
C ASP A 179 -12.45 2.79 26.01
N GLU A 180 -13.72 2.45 26.21
CA GLU A 180 -14.38 1.28 25.62
C GLU A 180 -14.46 1.51 24.10
N GLY A 181 -13.33 1.26 23.41
CA GLY A 181 -13.17 1.46 21.97
C GLY A 181 -11.83 2.04 21.53
N ALA A 182 -10.85 2.20 22.41
CA ALA A 182 -9.51 2.62 21.99
C ALA A 182 -8.88 1.56 21.06
N PHE A 183 -8.57 1.95 19.82
CA PHE A 183 -7.86 1.13 18.84
C PHE A 183 -6.61 0.51 19.47
N ASP A 184 -6.55 -0.82 19.51
CA ASP A 184 -5.39 -1.56 20.03
C ASP A 184 -4.49 -2.00 18.86
N PRO A 185 -3.34 -1.34 18.60
CA PRO A 185 -2.48 -1.69 17.49
C PRO A 185 -1.93 -3.14 17.57
N ALA A 186 -1.97 -3.79 18.74
CA ALA A 186 -1.52 -5.17 18.88
C ALA A 186 -2.55 -6.21 18.40
N LYS A 187 -3.83 -5.84 18.28
CA LYS A 187 -4.93 -6.75 17.93
C LYS A 187 -5.73 -6.29 16.71
N GLU A 188 -5.72 -4.99 16.45
CA GLU A 188 -6.49 -4.35 15.41
C GLU A 188 -5.56 -3.75 14.35
N GLN A 189 -6.04 -3.77 13.11
CA GLN A 189 -5.44 -3.12 11.97
C GLN A 189 -6.43 -2.12 11.39
N HIS A 190 -5.92 -1.05 10.78
CA HIS A 190 -6.74 -0.18 9.93
C HIS A 190 -7.02 -0.88 8.60
N THR A 191 -7.71 -0.18 7.69
CA THR A 191 -7.86 -0.65 6.31
C THR A 191 -6.48 -0.95 5.74
N GLY A 192 -6.31 -2.14 5.18
CA GLY A 192 -5.04 -2.56 4.61
C GLY A 192 -4.72 -1.81 3.32
N LEU A 193 -3.44 -1.55 3.09
CA LEU A 193 -2.93 -1.05 1.83
C LEU A 193 -1.66 -1.77 1.40
N VAL A 194 -1.41 -1.78 0.09
CA VAL A 194 -0.17 -2.30 -0.49
C VAL A 194 0.68 -1.10 -0.94
N LEU A 195 1.92 -1.02 -0.45
CA LEU A 195 2.85 0.05 -0.83
C LEU A 195 3.83 -0.44 -1.89
N GLY A 196 4.21 0.44 -2.82
CA GLY A 196 5.43 0.24 -3.60
C GLY A 196 6.65 0.07 -2.70
N ILE A 197 7.52 -0.89 -2.98
CA ILE A 197 8.64 -1.24 -2.10
C ILE A 197 9.67 -0.10 -1.96
N ALA A 198 9.82 0.76 -2.97
CA ALA A 198 10.71 1.92 -2.92
C ALA A 198 10.14 3.06 -2.04
N LEU A 199 8.84 3.05 -1.75
CA LEU A 199 8.23 3.95 -0.77
C LEU A 199 8.60 3.60 0.68
N ALA A 200 9.05 2.36 0.94
CA ALA A 200 9.38 1.85 2.27
C ALA A 200 10.88 1.67 2.53
N THR A 201 11.71 1.86 1.49
CA THR A 201 13.15 1.60 1.53
C THR A 201 13.98 2.84 1.19
N TYR A 202 15.19 2.90 1.74
CA TYR A 202 16.23 3.81 1.25
C TYR A 202 17.51 3.05 0.92
N PRO A 203 18.28 3.50 -0.09
CA PRO A 203 19.56 2.90 -0.40
C PRO A 203 20.60 3.25 0.68
N VAL A 204 21.31 2.25 1.18
CA VAL A 204 22.46 2.40 2.07
C VAL A 204 23.75 2.34 1.25
N LYS A 205 24.83 2.95 1.76
CA LYS A 205 26.16 2.99 1.10
C LYS A 205 26.71 1.61 0.70
N ASP A 206 26.31 0.55 1.40
CA ASP A 206 26.72 -0.84 1.11
C ASP A 206 25.94 -1.48 -0.07
N GLY A 207 25.12 -0.72 -0.79
CA GLY A 207 24.25 -1.23 -1.87
C GLY A 207 23.08 -2.07 -1.36
N LYS A 208 22.91 -2.18 -0.04
CA LYS A 208 21.73 -2.79 0.59
C LYS A 208 20.61 -1.76 0.69
N GLN A 209 19.38 -2.23 0.54
CA GLN A 209 18.19 -1.45 0.88
C GLN A 209 17.85 -1.69 2.35
N GLN A 210 17.61 -0.62 3.09
CA GLN A 210 17.13 -0.70 4.46
C GLN A 210 15.67 -0.27 4.50
N PHE A 211 14.84 -1.04 5.20
CA PHE A 211 13.44 -0.71 5.39
C PHE A 211 13.29 0.24 6.56
N PHE A 212 12.43 1.24 6.38
CA PHE A 212 11.98 2.10 7.47
C PHE A 212 10.47 1.98 7.70
N LEU A 213 9.75 1.38 6.74
CA LEU A 213 8.40 0.85 6.92
C LEU A 213 8.43 -0.65 6.66
N LEU A 214 7.68 -1.41 7.44
CA LEU A 214 7.46 -2.84 7.24
C LEU A 214 5.95 -3.15 7.21
N PRO A 215 5.54 -4.27 6.61
CA PRO A 215 4.18 -4.75 6.75
C PRO A 215 3.81 -4.87 8.22
N GLY A 216 2.75 -4.17 8.62
CA GLY A 216 2.30 -4.00 10.00
C GLY A 216 2.44 -2.57 10.52
N ASP A 217 3.15 -1.68 9.82
CA ASP A 217 3.17 -0.24 10.14
C ASP A 217 1.91 0.48 9.67
N ASP A 218 1.56 1.55 10.37
CA ASP A 218 0.44 2.43 10.02
C ASP A 218 0.95 3.69 9.32
N VAL A 219 0.27 4.07 8.25
CA VAL A 219 0.57 5.25 7.45
C VAL A 219 -0.71 6.07 7.23
N ARG A 220 -0.57 7.36 6.95
CA ARG A 220 -1.68 8.25 6.67
C ARG A 220 -1.68 8.63 5.20
N LEU A 221 -2.85 8.60 4.57
CA LEU A 221 -3.06 9.11 3.23
C LEU A 221 -3.93 10.36 3.29
N VAL A 222 -3.55 11.36 2.51
CA VAL A 222 -4.32 12.58 2.28
C VAL A 222 -4.62 12.68 0.80
N PHE A 223 -5.88 12.68 0.42
CA PHE A 223 -6.31 12.73 -0.99
C PHE A 223 -7.48 13.70 -1.16
N PRO A 224 -7.68 14.26 -2.36
CA PRO A 224 -8.80 15.15 -2.62
C PRO A 224 -10.13 14.38 -2.49
N GLY A 225 -11.04 14.90 -1.66
CA GLY A 225 -12.43 14.44 -1.63
C GLY A 225 -13.22 14.95 -2.84
N VAL A 226 -14.34 14.31 -3.17
CA VAL A 226 -15.24 14.82 -4.21
C VAL A 226 -16.10 15.92 -3.62
N GLY A 227 -16.20 17.05 -4.32
CA GLY A 227 -17.09 18.13 -3.93
C GLY A 227 -18.55 17.71 -4.09
N ILE A 228 -19.15 17.11 -3.07
CA ILE A 228 -20.60 16.89 -3.03
C ILE A 228 -21.27 18.28 -2.99
N PRO A 229 -22.17 18.63 -3.93
CA PRO A 229 -22.88 19.90 -3.87
C PRO A 229 -23.65 20.03 -2.55
N GLY A 230 -23.25 20.98 -1.71
CA GLY A 230 -23.88 21.25 -0.39
C GLY A 230 -23.09 20.75 0.83
N VAL A 231 -21.97 20.05 0.64
CA VAL A 231 -20.98 19.78 1.71
C VAL A 231 -19.88 20.84 1.61
N ASP A 232 -19.43 21.36 2.75
CA ASP A 232 -18.45 22.45 2.84
C ASP A 232 -17.25 22.20 1.92
N SER A 233 -17.15 22.99 0.84
CA SER A 233 -16.03 23.00 -0.11
C SER A 233 -14.69 23.38 0.52
N ASN A 234 -14.68 23.65 1.83
CA ASN A 234 -13.53 24.04 2.63
C ASN A 234 -12.89 22.88 3.40
N LYS A 235 -13.43 21.65 3.32
CA LYS A 235 -12.75 20.44 3.80
C LYS A 235 -11.67 20.05 2.77
N LEU A 236 -10.50 20.68 2.87
CA LEU A 236 -9.35 20.38 2.02
C LEU A 236 -8.82 18.97 2.29
N GLY A 237 -9.33 18.01 1.52
CA GLY A 237 -8.81 16.65 1.43
C GLY A 237 -9.25 15.73 2.57
N GLU A 238 -9.58 14.50 2.19
CA GLU A 238 -9.90 13.42 3.11
C GLU A 238 -8.62 12.80 3.65
N ARG A 239 -8.61 12.50 4.94
CA ARG A 239 -7.45 11.97 5.67
C ARG A 239 -7.84 10.66 6.31
N ALA A 240 -7.15 9.58 5.95
CA ALA A 240 -7.40 8.28 6.52
C ALA A 240 -6.09 7.57 6.90
N SER A 241 -6.16 6.81 7.99
CA SER A 241 -5.08 5.93 8.44
C SER A 241 -5.28 4.55 7.83
N PHE A 242 -4.18 3.96 7.37
CA PHE A 242 -4.14 2.64 6.76
C PHE A 242 -2.99 1.83 7.32
N THR A 243 -3.11 0.50 7.30
CA THR A 243 -2.05 -0.40 7.71
C THR A 243 -1.37 -0.99 6.47
N VAL A 244 -0.05 -0.98 6.42
CA VAL A 244 0.73 -1.62 5.34
C VAL A 244 0.60 -3.12 5.48
N VAL A 245 -0.02 -3.79 4.51
CA VAL A 245 -0.23 -5.25 4.55
C VAL A 245 0.74 -6.03 3.67
N ASP A 246 1.21 -5.42 2.59
CA ASP A 246 2.15 -6.05 1.66
C ASP A 246 2.93 -4.98 0.90
N PHE A 247 3.98 -5.41 0.20
CA PHE A 247 4.72 -4.59 -0.74
C PHE A 247 4.53 -5.05 -2.17
N TYR A 248 4.52 -4.07 -3.06
CA TYR A 248 4.50 -4.21 -4.49
C TYR A 248 5.90 -3.91 -5.07
N GLU A 249 6.46 -4.83 -5.84
CA GLU A 249 7.79 -4.72 -6.44
C GLU A 249 7.74 -5.12 -7.92
N SER A 250 7.63 -4.15 -8.82
CA SER A 250 7.59 -4.33 -10.28
C SER A 250 8.95 -4.22 -10.96
N LYS A 251 9.97 -3.75 -10.22
CA LYS A 251 11.31 -3.35 -10.72
C LYS A 251 11.33 -2.11 -11.59
N MET A 252 10.20 -1.44 -11.76
CA MET A 252 10.17 -0.09 -12.30
C MET A 252 10.25 0.89 -11.14
N SER A 253 11.31 1.70 -11.12
CA SER A 253 11.53 2.64 -10.03
C SER A 253 10.38 3.62 -9.89
N GLU A 254 9.75 4.03 -10.99
CA GLU A 254 8.62 4.94 -11.01
C GLU A 254 7.41 4.33 -10.30
N TYR A 255 7.07 3.07 -10.58
CA TYR A 255 5.90 2.41 -10.00
C TYR A 255 6.14 2.03 -8.54
N ASP A 256 7.31 1.48 -8.26
CA ASP A 256 7.68 1.05 -6.90
C ASP A 256 7.82 2.24 -5.94
N SER A 257 8.02 3.46 -6.45
CA SER A 257 8.14 4.69 -5.67
C SER A 257 6.91 5.59 -5.66
N THR A 258 5.87 5.28 -6.43
CA THR A 258 4.67 6.13 -6.51
C THR A 258 3.37 5.40 -6.25
N PHE A 259 3.24 4.11 -6.57
CA PHE A 259 1.94 3.43 -6.50
C PHE A 259 1.62 2.94 -5.10
N VAL A 260 0.36 3.16 -4.71
CA VAL A 260 -0.24 2.67 -3.47
C VAL A 260 -1.61 2.11 -3.79
N PHE A 261 -1.87 0.88 -3.37
CA PHE A 261 -3.13 0.19 -3.65
C PHE A 261 -3.98 0.06 -2.39
N VAL A 262 -5.28 0.33 -2.50
CA VAL A 262 -6.26 0.25 -1.42
C VAL A 262 -7.53 -0.46 -1.89
N PRO A 263 -8.36 -0.99 -0.97
CA PRO A 263 -9.66 -1.53 -1.35
C PRO A 263 -10.52 -0.48 -2.03
N LEU A 264 -11.06 -0.82 -3.20
CA LEU A 264 -11.93 0.06 -3.99
C LEU A 264 -13.12 0.57 -3.17
N GLN A 265 -13.76 -0.33 -2.40
CA GLN A 265 -14.93 0.01 -1.58
C GLN A 265 -14.60 1.05 -0.51
N GLU A 266 -13.43 0.94 0.12
CA GLU A 266 -13.03 1.90 1.16
C GLU A 266 -12.68 3.26 0.53
N LEU A 267 -11.96 3.27 -0.59
CA LEU A 267 -11.62 4.51 -1.27
C LEU A 267 -12.88 5.25 -1.77
N GLN A 268 -13.90 4.52 -2.23
CA GLN A 268 -15.19 5.09 -2.60
C GLN A 268 -15.97 5.61 -1.39
N ARG A 269 -15.90 4.95 -0.23
CA ARG A 269 -16.56 5.41 1.00
C ARG A 269 -15.95 6.69 1.55
N LEU A 270 -14.63 6.83 1.43
CA LEU A 270 -13.88 7.98 1.94
C LEU A 270 -13.89 9.19 1.01
N ARG A 271 -14.54 9.10 -0.15
CA ARG A 271 -14.47 10.10 -1.23
C ARG A 271 -15.79 10.78 -1.46
#